data_AF-A0A7C4AYR3-F1
#
_entry.id   AF-A0A7C4AYR3-F1
#
_cell.length_a   1.000
_cell.length_b   1.000
_cell.length_c   1.000
_cell.angle_alpha   90.00
_cell.angle_beta   90.00
_cell.angle_gamma   90.00
#
_symmetry.space_group_name_H-M   'P 1'
#
loop_
_entity.id
_entity.type
_entity.pdbx_description
1 polymer ?
#
loop_
_entity_poly.entity_id
_entity_poly.type
_entity_poly.pdbx_seq_one_letter_code
_entity_poly.pdbx_strand_id
1 'polypeptide(L)'
;YVFLSRTGDMRRHEHSNRIQVFRNPFSSGRYSSKELDNIHDLVFRFSELDGDAVSQLAGIPEGWSHVRKAIRTAVRELKSASSNYTLSDLIAKLEENAQKGEPEDQRAASRAITHLEKLRKFVKVFGDRSTSIKDEVLKPGRISVLDLSGLRDAAQDYIVNRVLEEVFSLRQRGEFEWPVFVVVEEAHRFIPNTDGKEGGEKMSSHTIRTVVSEGRKFGVFLILVTQRPSKIDPDALSQCNSQIILRITNPRDQNAVAEASERLGKELMEDLPALNVGEAVVVGELTRIPVVVKVRKRLTREGGADIDLVETLRQFHRGEDAVFGGKVNPPRTGSYSEV
;
A
#
# COMPACT_ATOMS: atom_id res chain seq x y z
N TYR A 1 -3.79 -10.77 2.19
CA TYR A 1 -4.81 -10.71 3.26
C TYR A 1 -6.24 -10.99 2.80
N VAL A 2 -6.53 -11.14 1.51
CA VAL A 2 -7.89 -11.31 0.97
C VAL A 2 -8.66 -12.55 1.44
N PHE A 3 -7.99 -13.56 2.01
CA PHE A 3 -8.64 -14.75 2.59
C PHE A 3 -8.78 -14.71 4.12
N LEU A 4 -8.65 -13.54 4.75
CA LEU A 4 -8.85 -13.42 6.20
C LEU A 4 -10.24 -13.90 6.65
N SER A 5 -11.26 -13.84 5.79
CA SER A 5 -12.59 -14.36 6.06
C SER A 5 -12.68 -15.89 6.13
N ARG A 6 -11.60 -16.61 5.77
CA ARG A 6 -11.58 -18.07 5.67
C ARG A 6 -10.54 -18.70 6.59
N THR A 7 -10.87 -19.85 7.15
CA THR A 7 -9.94 -20.73 7.90
C THR A 7 -8.98 -21.45 6.95
N GLY A 8 -7.94 -22.10 7.48
CA GLY A 8 -6.97 -22.86 6.69
C GLY A 8 -7.59 -23.96 5.79
N ASP A 9 -8.73 -24.53 6.20
CA ASP A 9 -9.52 -25.51 5.45
C ASP A 9 -10.63 -24.87 4.57
N MET A 10 -10.53 -23.57 4.29
CA MET A 10 -11.42 -22.79 3.41
C MET A 10 -12.87 -22.61 3.88
N ARG A 11 -13.20 -23.00 5.12
CA ARG A 11 -14.48 -22.66 5.76
C ARG A 11 -14.53 -21.19 6.14
N ARG A 12 -15.72 -20.63 6.32
CA ARG A 12 -15.87 -19.25 6.81
C ARG A 12 -15.42 -19.18 8.27
N HIS A 13 -14.58 -18.20 8.58
CA HIS A 13 -14.20 -17.86 9.94
C HIS A 13 -15.40 -17.27 10.70
N GLU A 14 -15.45 -17.43 12.02
CA GLU A 14 -16.54 -16.92 12.88
C GLU A 14 -16.76 -15.40 12.75
N HIS A 15 -15.70 -14.66 12.45
CA HIS A 15 -15.70 -13.21 12.23
C HIS A 15 -15.68 -12.81 10.75
N SER A 16 -16.00 -13.73 9.84
CA SER A 16 -15.99 -13.47 8.40
C SER A 16 -16.87 -12.28 7.99
N ASN A 17 -17.99 -12.05 8.67
CA ASN A 17 -18.88 -10.90 8.45
C ASN A 17 -18.27 -9.54 8.83
N ARG A 18 -17.17 -9.52 9.59
CA ARG A 18 -16.43 -8.31 9.98
C ARG A 18 -15.27 -8.01 9.03
N ILE A 19 -15.06 -8.83 8.00
CA ILE A 19 -13.91 -8.71 7.10
C ILE A 19 -14.44 -8.34 5.71
N GLN A 20 -13.99 -7.22 5.17
CA GLN A 20 -14.36 -6.72 3.87
C GLN A 20 -13.13 -6.64 2.98
N VAL A 21 -13.27 -6.94 1.69
CA VAL A 21 -12.18 -6.83 0.71
C VAL A 21 -12.56 -5.79 -0.32
N PHE A 22 -11.81 -4.72 -0.41
CA PHE A 22 -11.97 -3.69 -1.44
C PHE A 22 -10.92 -3.91 -2.51
N ARG A 23 -11.34 -4.08 -3.76
CA ARG A 23 -10.45 -4.32 -4.88
C ARG A 23 -10.85 -3.46 -6.06
N ASN A 24 -9.87 -2.94 -6.78
CA ASN A 24 -10.15 -2.30 -8.03
C ASN A 24 -10.72 -3.32 -9.05
N PRO A 25 -11.92 -3.12 -9.61
CA PRO A 25 -12.58 -4.12 -10.46
C PRO A 25 -11.83 -4.40 -11.76
N PHE A 26 -10.89 -3.53 -12.12
CA PHE A 26 -10.10 -3.66 -13.33
C PHE A 26 -8.68 -4.16 -13.09
N SER A 27 -8.30 -4.43 -11.84
CA SER A 27 -6.99 -5.02 -11.55
C SER A 27 -6.99 -6.50 -11.95
N SER A 28 -5.87 -6.97 -12.51
CA SER A 28 -5.65 -8.39 -12.83
C SER A 28 -5.30 -9.21 -11.58
N GLY A 29 -5.90 -8.86 -10.43
CA GLY A 29 -5.50 -9.29 -9.08
C GLY A 29 -5.20 -10.79 -8.96
N ARG A 30 -4.40 -11.16 -7.95
CA ARG A 30 -3.83 -12.52 -7.84
C ARG A 30 -4.87 -13.66 -7.79
N TYR A 31 -6.09 -13.37 -7.36
CA TYR A 31 -7.18 -14.32 -7.21
C TYR A 31 -8.41 -13.80 -7.93
N SER A 32 -9.24 -14.68 -8.50
CA SER A 32 -10.50 -14.26 -9.12
C SER A 32 -11.50 -13.76 -8.07
N SER A 33 -12.39 -12.84 -8.44
CA SER A 33 -13.41 -12.32 -7.51
C SER A 33 -14.36 -13.41 -7.00
N LYS A 34 -14.50 -14.53 -7.72
CA LYS A 34 -15.32 -15.69 -7.31
C LYS A 34 -14.72 -16.46 -6.14
N GLU A 35 -13.41 -16.35 -5.92
CA GLU A 35 -12.71 -17.04 -4.83
C GLU A 35 -12.77 -16.26 -3.51
N LEU A 36 -13.16 -14.99 -3.55
CA LEU A 36 -13.11 -14.09 -2.40
C LEU A 36 -14.49 -13.87 -1.79
N ASP A 37 -14.52 -13.67 -0.47
CA ASP A 37 -15.73 -13.25 0.23
C ASP A 37 -15.77 -11.72 0.37
N ASN A 38 -16.98 -11.18 0.51
CA ASN A 38 -17.23 -9.79 0.90
C ASN A 38 -16.46 -8.77 0.05
N ILE A 39 -16.42 -9.00 -1.26
CA ILE A 39 -15.73 -8.13 -2.20
C ILE A 39 -16.56 -6.89 -2.51
N HIS A 40 -15.89 -5.75 -2.52
CA HIS A 40 -16.41 -4.43 -2.85
C HIS A 40 -15.47 -3.74 -3.82
N ASP A 41 -16.00 -2.84 -4.64
CA ASP A 41 -15.18 -2.08 -5.57
C ASP A 41 -14.36 -1.00 -4.85
N LEU A 42 -13.08 -0.92 -5.21
CA LEU A 42 -12.17 0.17 -4.85
C LEU A 42 -11.93 1.03 -6.09
N VAL A 43 -12.71 2.10 -6.21
CA VAL A 43 -12.66 3.03 -7.33
C VAL A 43 -12.62 4.46 -6.80
N PHE A 44 -11.95 5.33 -7.54
CA PHE A 44 -11.89 6.77 -7.25
C PHE A 44 -12.25 7.52 -8.53
N ARG A 45 -12.81 8.72 -8.43
CA ARG A 45 -13.01 9.57 -9.59
C ARG A 45 -11.70 10.24 -10.01
N PHE A 46 -11.48 10.34 -11.32
CA PHE A 46 -10.32 11.06 -11.85
C PHE A 46 -10.30 12.53 -11.41
N SER A 47 -11.47 13.15 -11.28
CA SER A 47 -11.62 14.54 -10.86
C SER A 47 -11.11 14.85 -9.44
N GLU A 48 -10.86 13.82 -8.61
CA GLU A 48 -10.34 14.01 -7.27
C GLU A 48 -8.83 14.28 -7.27
N LEU A 49 -8.11 13.87 -8.32
CA LEU A 49 -6.67 14.12 -8.45
C LEU A 49 -6.36 15.61 -8.54
N ASP A 50 -5.33 16.05 -7.82
CA ASP A 50 -4.66 17.31 -8.13
C ASP A 50 -3.67 17.15 -9.30
N GLY A 51 -3.13 18.26 -9.79
CA GLY A 51 -2.26 18.24 -10.96
C GLY A 51 -0.91 17.55 -10.73
N ASP A 52 -0.41 17.52 -9.49
CA ASP A 52 0.84 16.84 -9.16
C ASP A 52 0.63 15.33 -9.09
N ALA A 53 -0.48 14.88 -8.50
CA ALA A 53 -0.92 13.49 -8.50
C ALA A 53 -1.12 12.97 -9.93
N VAL A 54 -1.78 13.75 -10.80
CA VAL A 54 -1.90 13.42 -12.23
C VAL A 54 -0.52 13.27 -12.87
N SER A 55 0.39 14.20 -12.61
CA SER A 55 1.73 14.21 -13.21
C SER A 55 2.54 12.97 -12.81
N GLN A 56 2.53 12.62 -11.52
CA GLN A 56 3.27 11.47 -11.02
C GLN A 56 2.64 10.15 -11.45
N LEU A 57 1.31 10.03 -11.51
CA LEU A 57 0.64 8.87 -12.12
C LEU A 57 1.04 8.72 -13.59
N ALA A 58 1.15 9.82 -14.32
CA ALA A 58 1.59 9.86 -15.72
C ALA A 58 3.10 9.59 -15.91
N GLY A 59 3.85 9.39 -14.81
CA GLY A 59 5.29 9.19 -14.84
C GLY A 59 6.05 10.41 -15.37
N ILE A 60 5.52 11.61 -15.13
CA ILE A 60 6.17 12.87 -15.52
C ILE A 60 7.18 13.25 -14.44
N PRO A 61 8.48 13.42 -14.78
CA PRO A 61 9.51 13.78 -13.80
C PRO A 61 9.24 15.11 -13.08
N GLU A 62 9.74 15.25 -11.85
CA GLU A 62 9.61 16.49 -11.06
C GLU A 62 10.29 17.68 -11.72
N GLY A 63 11.46 17.47 -12.33
CA GLY A 63 12.19 18.52 -13.05
C GLY A 63 11.48 19.05 -14.30
N TRP A 64 10.38 18.43 -14.76
CA TRP A 64 9.62 18.91 -15.92
C TRP A 64 8.60 19.98 -15.51
N SER A 65 9.12 21.06 -14.93
CA SER A 65 8.34 22.13 -14.29
C SER A 65 7.26 22.74 -15.20
N HIS A 66 7.58 23.03 -16.46
CA HIS A 66 6.64 23.60 -17.43
C HIS A 66 5.50 22.62 -17.79
N VAL A 67 5.81 21.33 -17.96
CA VAL A 67 4.81 20.29 -18.25
C VAL A 67 3.88 20.10 -17.06
N ARG A 68 4.43 19.99 -15.85
CA ARG A 68 3.65 19.88 -14.61
C ARG A 68 2.81 21.13 -14.35
N LYS A 69 3.34 22.33 -14.63
CA LYS A 69 2.58 23.59 -14.56
C LYS A 69 1.39 23.58 -15.50
N ALA A 70 1.56 23.15 -16.76
CA ALA A 70 0.46 23.04 -17.71
C ALA A 70 -0.66 22.11 -17.19
N ILE A 71 -0.29 20.95 -16.65
CA ILE A 71 -1.25 20.00 -16.04
C ILE A 71 -1.97 20.63 -14.84
N ARG A 72 -1.23 21.24 -13.90
CA ARG A 72 -1.83 21.92 -12.73
C ARG A 72 -2.82 23.01 -13.13
N THR A 73 -2.47 23.82 -14.12
CA THR A 73 -3.36 24.88 -14.63
C THR A 73 -4.64 24.29 -15.21
N ALA A 74 -4.53 23.30 -16.10
CA ALA A 74 -5.69 22.67 -16.74
C ALA A 74 -6.59 21.94 -15.72
N VAL A 75 -6.01 21.22 -14.75
CA VAL A 75 -6.73 20.57 -13.65
C VAL A 75 -7.49 21.61 -12.82
N ARG A 76 -6.86 22.74 -12.48
CA ARG A 76 -7.49 23.80 -11.69
C ARG A 76 -8.68 24.41 -12.44
N GLU A 77 -8.54 24.69 -13.73
CA GLU A 77 -9.61 25.23 -14.56
C GLU A 77 -10.79 24.25 -14.69
N LEU A 78 -10.50 22.96 -14.88
CA LEU A 78 -11.54 21.94 -14.92
C LEU A 78 -12.26 21.78 -13.59
N LYS A 79 -11.53 21.76 -12.46
CA LYS A 79 -12.11 21.73 -11.11
C LYS A 79 -13.00 22.94 -10.83
N SER A 80 -12.66 24.12 -11.38
CA SER A 80 -13.52 25.32 -11.24
C SER A 80 -14.79 25.27 -12.09
N ALA A 81 -14.80 24.52 -13.20
CA ALA A 81 -15.91 24.44 -14.12
C ALA A 81 -16.87 23.26 -13.84
N SER A 82 -16.33 22.12 -13.39
CA SER A 82 -17.09 20.89 -13.13
C SER A 82 -16.44 20.08 -12.01
N SER A 83 -17.28 19.49 -11.15
CA SER A 83 -16.84 18.58 -10.09
C SER A 83 -16.53 17.16 -10.60
N ASN A 84 -16.87 16.83 -11.84
CA ASN A 84 -16.76 15.48 -12.39
C ASN A 84 -16.25 15.48 -13.83
N TYR A 85 -14.96 15.79 -14.00
CA TYR A 85 -14.26 15.68 -15.28
C TYR A 85 -13.41 14.40 -15.33
N THR A 86 -13.13 13.96 -16.56
CA THR A 86 -12.38 12.75 -16.87
C THR A 86 -10.98 13.07 -17.40
N LEU A 87 -10.16 12.03 -17.60
CA LEU A 87 -8.87 12.16 -18.27
C LEU A 87 -9.00 12.75 -19.69
N SER A 88 -10.07 12.39 -20.40
CA SER A 88 -10.33 12.93 -21.74
C SER A 88 -10.62 14.42 -21.72
N ASP A 89 -11.36 14.90 -20.72
CA ASP A 89 -11.61 16.33 -20.54
C ASP A 89 -10.31 17.08 -20.21
N LEU A 90 -9.42 16.48 -19.42
CA LEU A 90 -8.09 17.06 -19.14
C LEU A 90 -7.24 17.18 -20.40
N ILE A 91 -7.23 16.15 -21.25
CA ILE A 91 -6.50 16.19 -22.53
C ILE A 91 -7.06 17.30 -23.43
N ALA A 92 -8.39 17.35 -23.59
CA ALA A 92 -9.05 18.39 -24.39
C ALA A 92 -8.75 19.80 -23.84
N LYS A 93 -8.72 19.96 -22.52
CA LYS A 93 -8.38 21.24 -21.89
C LYS A 93 -6.93 21.65 -22.15
N LEU A 94 -5.99 20.70 -22.12
CA LEU A 94 -4.59 20.96 -22.46
C LEU A 94 -4.44 21.36 -23.93
N GLU A 95 -5.19 20.76 -24.85
CA GLU A 95 -5.20 21.14 -26.26
C GLU A 95 -5.76 22.55 -26.47
N GLU A 96 -6.87 22.89 -25.80
CA GLU A 96 -7.46 24.22 -25.84
C GLU A 96 -6.47 25.29 -25.34
N ASN A 97 -5.83 25.02 -24.20
CA ASN A 97 -4.85 25.93 -23.60
C ASN A 97 -3.60 26.07 -24.48
N ALA A 98 -3.18 25.00 -25.17
CA ALA A 98 -2.08 25.05 -26.13
C ALA A 98 -2.39 25.97 -27.32
N GLN A 99 -3.60 25.91 -27.88
CA GLN A 99 -4.00 26.75 -29.02
C GLN A 99 -4.00 28.25 -28.69
N LYS A 100 -4.26 28.61 -27.44
CA LYS A 100 -4.30 30.00 -26.95
C LYS A 100 -2.97 30.50 -26.40
N GLY A 101 -2.01 29.61 -26.16
CA GLY A 101 -0.75 29.90 -25.48
C GLY A 101 0.43 30.14 -26.43
N GLU A 102 1.55 30.52 -25.83
CA GLU A 102 2.82 30.72 -26.54
C GLU A 102 3.41 29.38 -27.03
N PRO A 103 4.39 29.39 -27.96
CA PRO A 103 5.01 28.16 -28.47
C PRO A 103 5.61 27.25 -27.39
N GLU A 104 5.99 27.82 -26.25
CA GLU A 104 6.48 27.05 -25.10
C GLU A 104 5.36 26.26 -24.39
N ASP A 105 4.20 26.89 -24.18
CA ASP A 105 3.02 26.24 -23.60
C ASP A 105 2.51 25.12 -24.51
N GLN A 106 2.55 25.33 -25.82
CA GLN A 106 2.22 24.31 -26.82
C GLN A 106 3.10 23.06 -26.69
N ARG A 107 4.42 23.25 -26.55
CA ARG A 107 5.37 22.14 -26.35
C ARG A 107 5.13 21.43 -25.01
N ALA A 108 4.86 22.18 -23.94
CA ALA A 108 4.58 21.63 -22.63
C ALA A 108 3.30 20.78 -22.63
N ALA A 109 2.21 21.29 -23.21
CA ALA A 109 0.94 20.61 -23.36
C ALA A 109 1.07 19.34 -24.23
N SER A 110 1.75 19.42 -25.37
CA SER A 110 1.96 18.25 -26.25
C SER A 110 2.72 17.12 -25.53
N ARG A 111 3.75 17.46 -24.73
CA ARG A 111 4.46 16.50 -23.88
C ARG A 111 3.56 15.94 -22.78
N ALA A 112 2.77 16.77 -22.10
CA ALA A 112 1.81 16.33 -21.09
C ALA A 112 0.81 15.31 -21.70
N ILE A 113 0.19 15.65 -22.82
CA ILE A 113 -0.79 14.81 -23.52
C ILE A 113 -0.16 13.46 -23.89
N THR A 114 1.07 13.44 -24.39
CA THR A 114 1.79 12.19 -24.71
C THR A 114 1.91 11.25 -23.50
N HIS A 115 2.13 11.79 -22.30
CA HIS A 115 2.19 11.01 -21.06
C HIS A 115 0.80 10.63 -20.54
N LEU A 116 -0.19 11.52 -20.65
CA LEU A 116 -1.57 11.24 -20.26
C LEU A 116 -2.24 10.17 -21.14
N GLU A 117 -1.94 10.13 -22.44
CA GLU A 117 -2.40 9.06 -23.33
C GLU A 117 -1.82 7.69 -22.95
N LYS A 118 -0.62 7.65 -22.35
CA LYS A 118 -0.11 6.41 -21.74
C LYS A 118 -0.98 5.99 -20.56
N LEU A 119 -1.45 6.94 -19.73
CA LEU A 119 -2.37 6.60 -18.64
C LEU A 119 -3.67 5.98 -19.14
N ARG A 120 -4.20 6.43 -20.28
CA ARG A 120 -5.42 5.89 -20.87
C ARG A 120 -5.37 4.37 -21.08
N LYS A 121 -4.19 3.83 -21.39
CA LYS A 121 -3.97 2.38 -21.60
C LYS A 121 -3.86 1.58 -20.30
N PHE A 122 -3.56 2.22 -19.16
CA PHE A 122 -3.13 1.55 -17.94
C PHE A 122 -3.90 1.92 -16.68
N VAL A 123 -4.72 2.97 -16.75
CA VAL A 123 -5.46 3.49 -15.63
C VAL A 123 -6.92 3.14 -15.81
N LYS A 124 -7.18 1.84 -15.66
CA LYS A 124 -8.50 1.37 -15.24
C LYS A 124 -8.65 1.50 -13.73
N VAL A 125 -8.03 2.49 -13.09
CA VAL A 125 -8.10 2.67 -11.63
C VAL A 125 -9.29 3.56 -11.27
N PHE A 126 -9.72 4.40 -12.20
CA PHE A 126 -10.76 5.38 -11.98
C PHE A 126 -12.13 4.89 -12.45
N GLY A 127 -13.15 5.22 -11.66
CA GLY A 127 -14.55 4.94 -11.95
C GLY A 127 -15.37 6.23 -12.10
N ASP A 128 -16.66 6.06 -12.29
CA ASP A 128 -17.68 7.12 -12.29
C ASP A 128 -18.03 7.59 -10.86
N ARG A 129 -17.71 6.77 -9.86
CA ARG A 129 -17.85 7.07 -8.44
C ARG A 129 -16.54 6.87 -7.68
N SER A 130 -16.52 7.38 -6.45
CA SER A 130 -15.47 7.11 -5.48
C SER A 130 -16.01 6.25 -4.35
N THR A 131 -15.22 5.26 -3.92
CA THR A 131 -15.49 4.47 -2.73
C THR A 131 -15.35 5.36 -1.50
N SER A 132 -16.41 5.52 -0.71
CA SER A 132 -16.39 6.34 0.50
C SER A 132 -15.53 5.68 1.58
N ILE A 133 -14.42 6.33 1.95
CA ILE A 133 -13.58 5.85 3.06
C ILE A 133 -14.37 5.86 4.37
N LYS A 134 -15.19 6.89 4.59
CA LYS A 134 -16.01 7.05 5.80
C LYS A 134 -17.11 6.02 5.92
N ASP A 135 -17.88 5.79 4.85
CA ASP A 135 -19.14 5.04 4.92
C ASP A 135 -19.01 3.58 4.47
N GLU A 136 -18.07 3.30 3.57
CA GLU A 136 -17.85 1.95 3.03
C GLU A 136 -16.67 1.27 3.72
N VAL A 137 -15.49 1.91 3.75
CA VAL A 137 -14.22 1.30 4.19
C VAL A 137 -14.09 1.28 5.71
N LEU A 138 -14.33 2.40 6.40
CA LEU A 138 -14.20 2.48 7.85
C LEU A 138 -15.49 2.08 8.54
N LYS A 139 -15.44 0.98 9.31
CA LYS A 139 -16.56 0.55 10.16
C LYS A 139 -16.03 0.04 11.50
N PRO A 140 -16.65 0.43 12.63
CA PRO A 140 -16.21 -0.01 13.95
C PRO A 140 -16.22 -1.55 14.06
N GLY A 141 -15.15 -2.10 14.62
CA GLY A 141 -15.01 -3.55 14.82
C GLY A 141 -14.89 -4.36 13.53
N ARG A 142 -14.53 -3.74 12.40
CA ARG A 142 -14.31 -4.42 11.12
C ARG A 142 -12.87 -4.29 10.62
N ILE A 143 -12.50 -5.21 9.75
CA ILE A 143 -11.23 -5.21 9.01
C ILE A 143 -11.55 -4.99 7.54
N SER A 144 -11.02 -3.91 6.98
CA SER A 144 -11.12 -3.61 5.56
C SER A 144 -9.78 -3.84 4.89
N VAL A 145 -9.72 -4.85 4.02
CA VAL A 145 -8.52 -5.21 3.25
C VAL A 145 -8.59 -4.51 1.91
N LEU A 146 -7.68 -3.57 1.66
CA LEU A 146 -7.53 -2.95 0.35
C LEU A 146 -6.57 -3.81 -0.49
N ASP A 147 -7.10 -4.55 -1.46
CA ASP A 147 -6.31 -5.35 -2.37
C ASP A 147 -5.82 -4.52 -3.56
N LEU A 148 -4.56 -4.11 -3.49
CA LEU A 148 -3.89 -3.33 -4.51
C LEU A 148 -3.14 -4.21 -5.54
N SER A 149 -3.28 -5.53 -5.47
CA SER A 149 -2.60 -6.43 -6.40
C SER A 149 -3.04 -6.21 -7.85
N GLY A 150 -2.09 -6.32 -8.78
CA GLY A 150 -2.30 -6.06 -10.21
C GLY A 150 -2.30 -4.58 -10.60
N LEU A 151 -2.20 -3.65 -9.64
CA LEU A 151 -2.04 -2.22 -9.91
C LEU A 151 -0.57 -1.84 -10.04
N ARG A 152 -0.30 -0.79 -10.82
CA ARG A 152 1.04 -0.18 -10.95
C ARG A 152 1.43 0.57 -9.68
N ASP A 153 2.73 0.63 -9.40
CA ASP A 153 3.29 1.26 -8.20
C ASP A 153 2.75 2.67 -7.93
N ALA A 154 2.70 3.55 -8.95
CA ALA A 154 2.18 4.91 -8.78
C ALA A 154 0.68 4.95 -8.41
N ALA A 155 -0.11 4.00 -8.90
CA ALA A 155 -1.53 3.90 -8.54
C ALA A 155 -1.71 3.35 -7.13
N GLN A 156 -0.88 2.38 -6.71
CA GLN A 156 -0.88 1.89 -5.33
C GLN A 156 -0.52 3.01 -4.36
N ASP A 157 0.55 3.76 -4.67
CA ASP A 157 1.03 4.91 -3.90
C ASP A 157 -0.06 5.98 -3.74
N TYR A 158 -0.73 6.34 -4.84
CA TYR A 158 -1.88 7.24 -4.81
C TYR A 158 -3.00 6.74 -3.88
N ILE A 159 -3.42 5.48 -4.01
CA ILE A 159 -4.50 4.93 -3.19
C ILE A 159 -4.12 4.92 -1.71
N VAL A 160 -2.90 4.49 -1.38
CA VAL A 160 -2.40 4.51 0.01
C VAL A 160 -2.40 5.94 0.56
N ASN A 161 -1.89 6.90 -0.20
CA ASN A 161 -1.89 8.31 0.20
C ASN A 161 -3.30 8.82 0.47
N ARG A 162 -4.24 8.64 -0.47
CA ARG A 162 -5.62 9.12 -0.35
C ARG A 162 -6.36 8.49 0.82
N VAL A 163 -6.19 7.19 1.04
CA VAL A 163 -6.81 6.48 2.16
C VAL A 163 -6.27 7.02 3.47
N LEU A 164 -4.95 7.16 3.62
CA LEU A 164 -4.34 7.67 4.85
C LEU A 164 -4.73 9.13 5.12
N GLU A 165 -4.71 9.98 4.09
CA GLU A 165 -5.10 11.39 4.19
C GLU A 165 -6.55 11.53 4.64
N GLU A 166 -7.47 10.78 4.03
CA GLU A 166 -8.90 10.83 4.38
C GLU A 166 -9.15 10.23 5.77
N VAL A 167 -8.53 9.10 6.13
CA VAL A 167 -8.61 8.52 7.47
C VAL A 167 -8.15 9.53 8.53
N PHE A 168 -7.00 10.16 8.30
CA PHE A 168 -6.43 11.15 9.23
C PHE A 168 -7.34 12.38 9.35
N SER A 169 -7.84 12.89 8.23
CA SER A 169 -8.70 14.07 8.25
C SER A 169 -10.08 13.80 8.86
N LEU A 170 -10.69 12.63 8.60
CA LEU A 170 -11.93 12.21 9.28
C LEU A 170 -11.76 12.17 10.80
N ARG A 171 -10.61 11.69 11.29
CA ARG A 171 -10.28 11.67 12.72
C ARG A 171 -10.02 13.06 13.28
N GLN A 172 -9.32 13.92 12.53
CA GLN A 172 -9.04 15.29 12.92
C GLN A 172 -10.32 16.15 12.99
N ARG A 173 -11.26 15.95 12.06
CA ARG A 173 -12.55 16.67 11.99
C ARG A 173 -13.62 16.08 12.93
N GLY A 174 -13.33 14.97 13.62
CA GLY A 174 -14.30 14.28 14.48
C GLY A 174 -15.44 13.59 13.72
N GLU A 175 -15.29 13.37 12.42
CA GLU A 175 -16.31 12.74 11.56
C GLU A 175 -16.32 11.22 11.62
N PHE A 176 -15.27 10.62 12.20
CA PHE A 176 -15.22 9.22 12.57
C PHE A 176 -14.70 9.15 14.00
N GLU A 177 -15.50 8.69 14.96
CA GLU A 177 -15.18 8.86 16.39
C GLU A 177 -14.25 7.78 16.96
N TRP A 178 -14.11 6.65 16.27
CA TRP A 178 -13.39 5.47 16.76
C TRP A 178 -11.91 5.48 16.35
N PRO A 179 -11.02 4.91 17.17
CA PRO A 179 -9.63 4.70 16.77
C PRO A 179 -9.51 3.87 15.50
N VAL A 180 -8.56 4.23 14.63
CA VAL A 180 -8.30 3.52 13.37
C VAL A 180 -6.89 2.97 13.39
N PHE A 181 -6.75 1.67 13.17
CA PHE A 181 -5.47 1.03 12.91
C PHE A 181 -5.30 0.86 11.40
N VAL A 182 -4.24 1.42 10.84
CA VAL A 182 -3.91 1.26 9.42
C VAL A 182 -2.64 0.42 9.32
N VAL A 183 -2.71 -0.68 8.58
CA VAL A 183 -1.58 -1.57 8.34
C VAL A 183 -1.10 -1.35 6.90
N VAL A 184 0.14 -0.92 6.74
CA VAL A 184 0.78 -0.74 5.43
C VAL A 184 1.77 -1.86 5.21
N GLU A 185 1.37 -2.83 4.39
CA GLU A 185 2.23 -3.90 3.92
C GLU A 185 3.23 -3.40 2.89
N GLU A 186 4.42 -4.02 2.84
CA GLU A 186 5.52 -3.62 1.97
C GLU A 186 5.84 -2.11 2.10
N ALA A 187 5.85 -1.60 3.33
CA ALA A 187 5.91 -0.16 3.64
C ALA A 187 7.06 0.59 2.96
N HIS A 188 8.18 -0.08 2.68
CA HIS A 188 9.32 0.50 1.94
C HIS A 188 8.97 0.94 0.50
N ARG A 189 7.83 0.51 -0.06
CA ARG A 189 7.32 0.98 -1.36
C ARG A 189 6.64 2.34 -1.27
N PHE A 190 6.13 2.70 -0.09
CA PHE A 190 5.26 3.85 0.17
C PHE A 190 5.95 4.94 0.98
N ILE A 191 6.96 4.57 1.76
CA ILE A 191 7.83 5.50 2.48
C ILE A 191 9.29 5.04 2.37
N PRO A 192 9.88 5.11 1.17
CA PRO A 192 11.25 4.68 0.95
C PRO A 192 12.24 5.63 1.62
N ASN A 193 13.36 5.10 2.10
CA ASN A 193 14.56 5.89 2.34
C ASN A 193 15.08 6.39 0.98
N THR A 194 15.13 7.70 0.81
CA THR A 194 15.61 8.34 -0.42
C THR A 194 17.10 8.70 -0.36
N ASP A 195 17.77 8.54 0.78
CA ASP A 195 19.15 9.00 1.03
C ASP A 195 19.37 10.47 0.60
N GLY A 196 18.33 11.31 0.66
CA GLY A 196 18.38 12.69 0.17
C GLY A 196 18.45 12.85 -1.35
N LYS A 197 18.20 11.79 -2.14
CA LYS A 197 18.18 11.85 -3.61
C LYS A 197 16.86 12.43 -4.12
N GLU A 198 16.96 13.40 -5.03
CA GLU A 198 15.83 13.95 -5.76
C GLU A 198 15.11 12.88 -6.62
N GLY A 199 13.78 12.89 -6.63
CA GLY A 199 12.95 12.01 -7.46
C GLY A 199 12.67 10.60 -6.92
N GLY A 200 12.99 10.33 -5.65
CA GLY A 200 12.69 9.06 -4.97
C GLY A 200 11.43 9.07 -4.09
N GLU A 201 10.87 10.26 -3.82
CA GLU A 201 9.77 10.43 -2.88
C GLU A 201 8.43 9.92 -3.45
N LYS A 202 7.58 9.40 -2.56
CA LYS A 202 6.26 8.84 -2.87
C LYS A 202 5.17 9.82 -2.46
N MET A 203 4.01 9.76 -3.12
CA MET A 203 2.86 10.56 -2.71
C MET A 203 2.54 10.32 -1.23
N SER A 204 2.57 9.05 -0.82
CA SER A 204 2.26 8.67 0.55
C SER A 204 3.34 9.04 1.56
N SER A 205 4.57 9.36 1.15
CA SER A 205 5.68 9.62 2.09
C SER A 205 5.33 10.73 3.08
N HIS A 206 4.83 11.87 2.58
CA HIS A 206 4.47 13.00 3.43
C HIS A 206 3.36 12.63 4.42
N THR A 207 2.27 12.07 3.93
CA THR A 207 1.12 11.67 4.76
C THR A 207 1.50 10.61 5.79
N ILE A 208 2.33 9.63 5.42
CA ILE A 208 2.84 8.63 6.37
C ILE A 208 3.65 9.30 7.47
N ARG A 209 4.58 10.22 7.14
CA ARG A 209 5.37 10.98 8.13
C ARG A 209 4.47 11.77 9.10
N THR A 210 3.42 12.40 8.58
CA THR A 210 2.44 13.11 9.42
C THR A 210 1.67 12.15 10.32
N VAL A 211 1.24 10.99 9.81
CA VAL A 211 0.47 10.03 10.62
C VAL A 211 1.34 9.37 11.69
N VAL A 212 2.61 9.05 11.43
CA VAL A 212 3.49 8.50 12.48
C VAL A 212 3.78 9.50 13.59
N SER A 213 3.93 10.79 13.27
CA SER A 213 4.24 11.83 14.26
C SER A 213 3.01 12.30 15.03
N GLU A 214 1.88 12.51 14.34
CA GLU A 214 0.68 13.14 14.92
C GLU A 214 -0.50 12.18 15.09
N GLY A 215 -0.50 11.01 14.43
CA GLY A 215 -1.62 10.08 14.38
C GLY A 215 -2.16 9.71 15.76
N ARG A 216 -1.27 9.48 16.73
CA ARG A 216 -1.64 9.14 18.12
C ARG A 216 -2.55 10.21 18.76
N LYS A 217 -2.30 11.49 18.53
CA LYS A 217 -3.11 12.61 19.04
C LYS A 217 -4.57 12.51 18.55
N PHE A 218 -4.74 12.01 17.33
CA PHE A 218 -6.04 11.88 16.67
C PHE A 218 -6.56 10.44 16.69
N GLY A 219 -5.92 9.49 17.38
CA GLY A 219 -6.36 8.09 17.43
C GLY A 219 -6.21 7.33 16.11
N VAL A 220 -5.29 7.74 15.25
CA VAL A 220 -4.84 6.97 14.07
C VAL A 220 -3.53 6.28 14.42
N PHE A 221 -3.52 4.95 14.36
CA PHE A 221 -2.36 4.13 14.68
C PHE A 221 -1.86 3.47 13.40
N LEU A 222 -0.62 3.79 13.02
CA LEU A 222 0.01 3.22 11.83
C LEU A 222 0.87 2.01 12.21
N ILE A 223 0.74 0.93 11.43
CA ILE A 223 1.56 -0.27 11.54
C ILE A 223 2.25 -0.46 10.19
N LEU A 224 3.57 -0.26 10.17
CA LEU A 224 4.39 -0.47 8.99
C LEU A 224 4.94 -1.89 8.99
N VAL A 225 4.68 -2.65 7.92
CA VAL A 225 5.19 -4.02 7.75
C VAL A 225 6.16 -4.04 6.58
N THR A 226 7.38 -4.52 6.81
CA THR A 226 8.41 -4.64 5.77
C THR A 226 9.37 -5.77 6.09
N GLN A 227 9.95 -6.33 5.04
CA GLN A 227 11.09 -7.25 5.08
C GLN A 227 12.44 -6.54 4.89
N ARG A 228 12.45 -5.24 4.57
CA ARG A 228 13.65 -4.41 4.38
C ARG A 228 13.55 -3.12 5.19
N PRO A 229 13.76 -3.14 6.51
CA PRO A 229 13.71 -1.93 7.35
C PRO A 229 14.73 -0.88 6.90
N SER A 230 15.91 -1.25 6.38
CA SER A 230 16.91 -0.29 5.85
C SER A 230 16.45 0.51 4.63
N LYS A 231 15.35 0.09 3.99
CA LYS A 231 14.73 0.79 2.87
C LYS A 231 13.58 1.71 3.28
N ILE A 232 13.20 1.75 4.56
CA ILE A 232 12.19 2.69 5.05
C ILE A 232 12.88 3.98 5.48
N ASP A 233 12.19 5.10 5.27
CA ASP A 233 12.58 6.41 5.82
C ASP A 233 12.96 6.30 7.32
N PRO A 234 14.19 6.70 7.70
CA PRO A 234 14.67 6.55 9.08
C PRO A 234 13.82 7.31 10.12
N ASP A 235 13.27 8.47 9.75
CA ASP A 235 12.42 9.25 10.65
C ASP A 235 11.10 8.50 10.88
N ALA A 236 10.50 7.94 9.84
CA ALA A 236 9.29 7.14 10.00
C ALA A 236 9.54 5.85 10.82
N LEU A 237 10.68 5.21 10.63
CA LEU A 237 11.05 4.00 11.38
C LEU A 237 11.29 4.32 12.86
N SER A 238 11.97 5.43 13.18
CA SER A 238 12.24 5.86 14.57
C SER A 238 10.98 6.30 15.31
N GLN A 239 9.97 6.84 14.60
CA GLN A 239 8.66 7.16 15.20
C GLN A 239 7.79 5.92 15.48
N CYS A 240 8.19 4.73 15.01
CA CYS A 240 7.51 3.48 15.34
C CYS A 240 7.91 3.01 16.75
N ASN A 241 7.27 3.61 17.76
CA ASN A 241 7.52 3.38 19.20
C ASN A 241 7.33 1.94 19.70
N SER A 242 6.85 1.03 18.86
CA SER A 242 6.70 -0.40 19.18
C SER A 242 7.09 -1.22 17.97
N GLN A 243 7.93 -2.22 18.19
CA GLN A 243 8.46 -3.04 17.10
C GLN A 243 8.31 -4.51 17.45
N ILE A 244 7.87 -5.28 16.46
CA ILE A 244 7.84 -6.74 16.50
C ILE A 244 8.83 -7.20 15.43
N ILE A 245 10.01 -7.63 15.87
CA ILE A 245 11.16 -7.89 15.01
C ILE A 245 11.32 -9.40 14.89
N LEU A 246 11.07 -9.93 13.69
CA LEU A 246 11.31 -11.33 13.36
C LEU A 246 12.77 -11.52 12.95
N ARG A 247 13.14 -12.73 12.51
CA ARG A 247 14.50 -13.04 12.03
C ARG A 247 14.97 -12.05 10.95
N ILE A 248 16.06 -11.33 11.24
CA ILE A 248 16.76 -10.45 10.28
C ILE A 248 18.22 -10.89 10.18
N THR A 249 18.64 -11.28 8.98
CA THR A 249 20.02 -11.74 8.72
C THR A 249 20.90 -10.71 8.03
N ASN A 250 20.30 -9.68 7.41
CA ASN A 250 21.04 -8.65 6.70
C ASN A 250 21.58 -7.60 7.68
N PRO A 251 22.90 -7.33 7.71
CA PRO A 251 23.49 -6.35 8.63
C PRO A 251 22.94 -4.93 8.47
N ARG A 252 22.60 -4.50 7.25
CA ARG A 252 22.02 -3.16 7.02
C ARG A 252 20.63 -3.04 7.64
N ASP A 253 19.83 -4.10 7.53
CA ASP A 253 18.49 -4.15 8.11
C ASP A 253 18.54 -4.25 9.64
N GLN A 254 19.52 -4.98 10.19
CA GLN A 254 19.79 -4.99 11.63
C GLN A 254 20.15 -3.59 12.12
N ASN A 255 21.11 -2.92 11.47
CA ASN A 255 21.51 -1.57 11.87
C ASN A 255 20.34 -0.59 11.83
N ALA A 256 19.50 -0.63 10.79
CA ALA A 256 18.32 0.24 10.70
C ALA A 256 17.34 0.03 11.87
N VAL A 257 17.12 -1.22 12.29
CA VAL A 257 16.27 -1.53 13.46
C VAL A 257 16.93 -1.08 14.76
N ALA A 258 18.24 -1.28 14.91
CA ALA A 258 18.98 -0.85 16.09
C ALA A 258 18.96 0.68 16.25
N GLU A 259 19.19 1.41 15.17
CA GLU A 259 19.14 2.88 15.14
C GLU A 259 17.74 3.42 15.46
N ALA A 260 16.70 2.72 15.01
CA ALA A 260 15.32 3.10 15.25
C ALA A 260 14.78 2.71 16.64
N SER A 261 15.49 1.90 17.42
CA SER A 261 15.00 1.39 18.71
C SER A 261 16.00 1.61 19.84
N GLU A 262 15.77 2.68 20.62
CA GLU A 262 16.56 3.01 21.81
C GLU A 262 16.57 1.90 22.88
N ARG A 263 15.53 1.06 22.93
CA ARG A 263 15.34 0.03 23.96
C ARG A 263 15.99 -1.31 23.62
N LEU A 264 16.60 -1.45 22.45
CA LEU A 264 17.10 -2.73 21.97
C LEU A 264 18.63 -2.79 22.19
N GLY A 265 19.04 -3.63 23.14
CA GLY A 265 20.45 -3.80 23.50
C GLY A 265 21.25 -4.54 22.42
N LYS A 266 22.58 -4.34 22.41
CA LYS A 266 23.47 -4.97 21.42
C LYS A 266 23.39 -6.50 21.41
N GLU A 267 23.26 -7.14 22.56
CA GLU A 267 23.16 -8.60 22.68
C GLU A 267 21.91 -9.14 21.98
N LEU A 268 20.75 -8.50 22.16
CA LEU A 268 19.51 -8.87 21.46
C LEU A 268 19.61 -8.68 19.95
N MET A 269 20.41 -7.72 19.46
CA MET A 269 20.66 -7.55 18.02
C MET A 269 21.46 -8.73 17.44
N GLU A 270 22.47 -9.21 18.18
CA GLU A 270 23.31 -10.35 17.78
C GLU A 270 22.51 -11.65 17.70
N ASP A 271 21.41 -11.75 18.45
CA ASP A 271 20.51 -12.89 18.46
C ASP A 271 19.45 -12.88 17.33
N LEU A 272 19.18 -11.72 16.69
CA LEU A 272 18.15 -11.61 15.64
C LEU A 272 18.34 -12.60 14.47
N PRO A 273 19.57 -12.92 13.99
CA PRO A 273 19.79 -13.94 12.96
C PRO A 273 19.42 -15.36 13.42
N ALA A 274 19.49 -15.64 14.72
CA ALA A 274 19.30 -16.96 15.30
C ALA A 274 17.82 -17.30 15.56
N LEU A 275 16.93 -16.31 15.52
CA LEU A 275 15.49 -16.51 15.68
C LEU A 275 14.95 -17.52 14.66
N ASN A 276 14.11 -18.46 15.10
CA ASN A 276 13.44 -19.38 14.19
C ASN A 276 12.20 -18.74 13.55
N VAL A 277 11.62 -19.43 12.57
CA VAL A 277 10.33 -19.03 12.01
C VAL A 277 9.26 -18.98 13.11
N GLY A 278 8.56 -17.86 13.17
CA GLY A 278 7.56 -17.58 14.20
C GLY A 278 8.12 -17.09 15.53
N GLU A 279 9.44 -16.94 15.69
CA GLU A 279 10.01 -16.22 16.84
C GLU A 279 10.17 -14.74 16.52
N ALA A 280 9.93 -13.90 17.52
CA ALA A 280 10.05 -12.46 17.41
C ALA A 280 10.57 -11.85 18.71
N VAL A 281 11.32 -10.76 18.57
CA VAL A 281 11.64 -9.83 19.66
C VAL A 281 10.62 -8.71 19.65
N VAL A 282 9.97 -8.46 20.77
CA VAL A 282 9.01 -7.35 20.94
C VAL A 282 9.63 -6.29 21.85
N VAL A 283 9.66 -5.06 21.35
CA VAL A 283 10.20 -3.89 22.07
C VAL A 283 9.28 -2.68 21.95
N GLY A 284 9.53 -1.67 22.78
CA GLY A 284 8.83 -0.39 22.75
C GLY A 284 7.61 -0.36 23.66
N GLU A 285 6.60 0.44 23.35
CA GLU A 285 5.42 0.66 24.20
C GLU A 285 4.52 -0.57 24.40
N LEU A 286 4.67 -1.62 23.60
CA LEU A 286 3.96 -2.88 23.78
C LEU A 286 4.43 -3.68 25.02
N THR A 287 5.68 -3.52 25.44
CA THR A 287 6.28 -4.27 26.55
C THR A 287 7.13 -3.38 27.45
N ARG A 288 7.20 -3.68 28.75
CA ARG A 288 8.05 -2.90 29.68
C ARG A 288 9.54 -3.14 29.47
N ILE A 289 9.88 -4.34 29.04
CA ILE A 289 11.23 -4.79 28.70
C ILE A 289 11.17 -5.52 27.35
N PRO A 290 12.29 -5.58 26.60
CA PRO A 290 12.39 -6.47 25.44
C PRO A 290 12.03 -7.90 25.82
N VAL A 291 11.16 -8.54 25.03
CA VAL A 291 10.76 -9.94 25.23
C VAL A 291 10.90 -10.73 23.95
N VAL A 292 11.39 -11.96 24.06
CA VAL A 292 11.35 -12.94 22.97
C VAL A 292 10.06 -13.74 23.09
N VAL A 293 9.31 -13.84 22.00
CA VAL A 293 8.02 -14.52 21.95
C VAL A 293 7.95 -15.52 20.80
N LYS A 294 7.14 -16.57 20.97
CA LYS A 294 6.73 -17.46 19.89
C LYS A 294 5.34 -17.03 19.39
N VAL A 295 5.29 -16.52 18.17
CA VAL A 295 4.05 -16.16 17.49
C VAL A 295 3.32 -17.44 17.09
N ARG A 296 2.08 -17.58 17.58
CA ARG A 296 1.21 -18.71 17.23
C ARG A 296 0.98 -18.79 15.70
N LYS A 297 0.65 -19.98 15.22
CA LYS A 297 0.22 -20.15 13.83
C LYS A 297 -1.09 -19.39 13.57
N ARG A 298 -1.21 -18.89 12.33
CA ARG A 298 -2.41 -18.20 11.86
C ARG A 298 -3.55 -19.21 11.66
N LEU A 299 -4.76 -18.85 12.08
CA LEU A 299 -5.97 -19.69 11.91
C LEU A 299 -6.59 -19.53 10.52
N THR A 300 -6.56 -18.31 10.01
CA THR A 300 -7.14 -17.94 8.70
C THR A 300 -6.18 -18.27 7.56
N ARG A 301 -6.72 -18.52 6.36
CA ARG A 301 -5.95 -18.86 5.17
C ARG A 301 -5.01 -17.74 4.73
N GLU A 302 -3.80 -18.15 4.35
CA GLU A 302 -2.83 -17.29 3.68
C GLU A 302 -3.16 -17.13 2.20
N GLY A 303 -3.08 -15.89 1.71
CA GLY A 303 -3.18 -15.54 0.29
C GLY A 303 -1.82 -15.20 -0.34
N GLY A 304 -0.72 -15.47 0.38
CA GLY A 304 0.59 -15.63 -0.23
C GLY A 304 0.72 -17.10 -0.58
N ALA A 305 0.87 -17.41 -1.86
CA ALA A 305 1.38 -18.70 -2.28
C ALA A 305 2.47 -18.37 -3.29
N ASP A 306 3.70 -18.77 -2.99
CA ASP A 306 4.70 -18.89 -4.04
C ASP A 306 4.15 -19.90 -5.06
N ILE A 307 4.38 -19.62 -6.34
CA ILE A 307 4.07 -20.58 -7.40
C ILE A 307 4.88 -21.84 -7.08
N ASP A 308 4.25 -23.00 -7.03
CA ASP A 308 4.98 -24.27 -6.99
C ASP A 308 5.67 -24.46 -8.33
N LEU A 309 6.85 -23.86 -8.48
CA LEU A 309 7.62 -23.90 -9.70
C LEU A 309 7.97 -25.35 -10.07
N VAL A 310 8.23 -26.19 -9.06
CA VAL A 310 8.57 -27.59 -9.26
C VAL A 310 7.36 -28.34 -9.83
N GLU A 311 6.18 -28.19 -9.24
CA GLU A 311 4.98 -28.84 -9.74
C GLU A 311 4.56 -28.31 -11.11
N THR A 312 4.68 -26.99 -11.33
CA THR A 312 4.42 -26.37 -12.63
C THR A 312 5.35 -26.95 -13.71
N LEU A 313 6.64 -27.10 -13.42
CA LEU A 313 7.60 -27.72 -14.33
C LEU A 313 7.31 -29.22 -14.53
N ARG A 314 6.84 -29.93 -13.51
CA ARG A 314 6.42 -31.35 -13.63
C ARG A 314 5.17 -31.51 -14.50
N GLN A 315 4.21 -30.59 -14.43
CA GLN A 315 3.02 -30.57 -15.28
C GLN A 315 3.42 -30.37 -16.74
N PHE A 316 4.32 -29.41 -17.01
CA PHE A 316 4.88 -29.20 -18.35
C PHE A 316 5.54 -30.47 -18.91
N HIS A 317 6.36 -31.16 -18.11
CA HIS A 317 6.99 -32.41 -18.55
C HIS A 317 6.00 -33.58 -18.75
N ARG A 318 4.84 -33.56 -18.08
CA ARG A 318 3.77 -34.54 -18.26
C ARG A 318 2.87 -34.26 -19.47
N GLY A 319 3.11 -33.15 -20.19
CA GLY A 319 2.23 -32.71 -21.29
C GLY A 319 0.84 -32.26 -20.80
N GLU A 320 0.70 -31.98 -19.50
CA GLU A 320 -0.50 -31.39 -18.93
C GLU A 320 -0.49 -29.88 -19.22
N ASP A 321 -1.65 -29.30 -19.53
CA ASP A 321 -1.77 -27.85 -19.58
C ASP A 321 -1.34 -27.28 -18.22
N ALA A 322 -0.45 -26.29 -18.25
CA ALA A 322 0.07 -25.67 -17.04
C ALA A 322 -1.10 -25.03 -16.26
N VAL A 323 -1.53 -25.68 -15.18
CA VAL A 323 -2.48 -25.09 -14.24
C VAL A 323 -1.68 -24.19 -13.31
N PHE A 324 -1.50 -22.94 -13.71
CA PHE A 324 -0.96 -21.90 -12.83
C PHE A 324 -1.85 -21.81 -11.57
N GLY A 325 -1.41 -22.40 -10.46
CA GLY A 325 -2.21 -22.42 -9.23
C GLY A 325 -1.96 -23.59 -8.28
N GLY A 326 -1.11 -24.57 -8.62
CA GLY A 326 -0.65 -25.59 -7.66
C GLY A 326 0.07 -24.92 -6.48
N LYS A 327 -0.51 -25.01 -5.28
CA LYS A 327 -0.02 -24.34 -4.06
C LYS A 327 0.94 -25.27 -3.31
N VAL A 328 2.16 -24.82 -3.01
CA VAL A 328 3.02 -25.49 -2.01
C VAL A 328 2.46 -25.16 -0.62
N ASN A 329 2.18 -26.17 0.21
CA ASN A 329 2.01 -25.94 1.64
C ASN A 329 3.40 -25.82 2.28
N PRO A 330 3.63 -24.88 3.22
CA PRO A 330 4.86 -24.86 4.00
C PRO A 330 5.05 -26.22 4.72
N PRO A 331 6.31 -26.67 4.90
CA PRO A 331 6.61 -27.99 5.44
C PRO A 331 5.90 -28.22 6.79
N ARG A 332 5.20 -29.35 6.90
CA ARG A 332 4.26 -29.66 7.99
C ARG A 332 4.91 -30.06 9.32
N THR A 333 6.23 -30.20 9.41
CA THR A 333 6.86 -30.82 10.57
C THR A 333 8.12 -30.11 11.01
N GLY A 334 7.96 -29.23 12.00
CA GLY A 334 8.90 -29.12 13.10
C GLY A 334 8.11 -29.46 14.35
N SER A 335 8.28 -30.67 14.88
CA SER A 335 7.91 -30.98 16.26
C SER A 335 8.56 -29.94 17.15
N TYR A 336 7.85 -29.36 18.12
CA TYR A 336 8.25 -29.23 19.53
C TYR A 336 7.13 -28.51 20.30
N SER A 337 7.03 -28.92 21.55
CA SER A 337 5.99 -28.71 22.57
C SER A 337 5.30 -27.34 22.59
N GLU A 338 3.97 -27.40 22.65
CA GLU A 338 3.11 -26.31 23.10
C GLU A 338 3.40 -26.01 24.59
N VAL A 339 3.66 -24.74 24.90
CA VAL A 339 3.48 -24.14 26.23
C VAL A 339 2.73 -22.84 26.04
#